data_AF-A0AB37G6N2-F1
#
_entry.id   AF-A0AB37G6N2-F1
#
_cell.length_a   1.000
_cell.length_b   1.000
_cell.length_c   1.000
_cell.angle_alpha   90.00
_cell.angle_beta   90.00
_cell.angle_gamma   90.00
#
_symmetry.space_group_name_H-M   'P 1'
#
loop_
_entity.id
_entity.type
_entity.pdbx_description
1 polymer ?
#
loop_
_entity_poly.entity_id
_entity_poly.type
_entity_poly.pdbx_seq_one_letter_code
_entity_poly.pdbx_strand_id
1 'polypeptide(L)'
;MAYLPEERETVIRYDELDDCWYFESNVRRHVTKILKMEHAFESVEKELENNFCIYVRAKLSNLDDFSVSPFVKNKRKMTEKQKQVLEKARKSILR
;
A
#
# COMPACT_ATOMS: atom_id res chain seq x y z
N MET A 1 -19.75 8.46 3.43
CA MET A 1 -19.29 8.15 4.78
C MET A 1 -18.00 7.35 4.66
N ALA A 2 -17.06 7.48 5.60
CA ALA A 2 -15.95 6.53 5.64
C ALA A 2 -16.48 5.14 6.03
N TYR A 3 -16.13 4.11 5.26
CA TYR A 3 -16.49 2.70 5.50
C TYR A 3 -16.31 2.30 6.97
N LEU A 4 -17.27 1.55 7.49
CA LEU A 4 -17.16 0.93 8.81
C LEU A 4 -15.99 -0.06 8.82
N PRO A 5 -15.36 -0.32 9.98
CA PRO A 5 -14.23 -1.25 10.07
C PRO A 5 -14.51 -2.63 9.45
N GLU A 6 -15.74 -3.11 9.52
CA GLU A 6 -16.20 -4.40 8.98
C GLU A 6 -16.33 -4.38 7.45
N GLU A 7 -16.51 -3.21 6.86
CA GLU A 7 -16.61 -3.00 5.41
C GLU A 7 -15.24 -2.69 4.77
N ARG A 8 -14.19 -2.55 5.60
CA ARG A 8 -12.86 -2.19 5.13
C ARG A 8 -12.08 -3.41 4.69
N GLU A 9 -11.64 -3.37 3.44
CA GLU A 9 -10.87 -4.44 2.84
C GLU A 9 -9.74 -3.91 1.95
N THR A 10 -8.85 -4.83 1.61
CA THR A 10 -7.83 -4.60 0.59
C THR A 10 -7.66 -5.88 -0.20
N VAL A 11 -7.93 -5.78 -1.49
CA VAL A 11 -7.81 -6.89 -2.43
C VAL A 11 -6.57 -6.63 -3.28
N ILE A 12 -5.68 -7.62 -3.31
CA ILE A 12 -4.50 -7.61 -4.16
C ILE A 12 -4.56 -8.87 -5.01
N ARG A 13 -4.64 -8.69 -6.32
CA ARG A 13 -4.77 -9.78 -7.30
C ARG A 13 -3.60 -9.73 -8.26
N TYR A 14 -2.97 -10.87 -8.49
CA TYR A 14 -2.06 -11.06 -9.62
C TYR A 14 -2.84 -11.67 -10.78
N ASP A 15 -2.61 -11.14 -11.97
CA ASP A 15 -3.09 -11.71 -13.22
C ASP A 15 -1.88 -12.26 -13.99
N GLU A 16 -1.87 -13.58 -14.18
CA GLU A 16 -0.77 -14.29 -14.85
C GLU A 16 -0.84 -14.15 -16.38
N LEU A 17 -2.04 -13.90 -16.95
CA LEU A 17 -2.18 -13.72 -18.40
C LEU A 17 -1.62 -12.36 -18.84
N ASP A 18 -1.93 -11.33 -18.05
CA ASP A 18 -1.52 -9.95 -18.32
C ASP A 18 -0.21 -9.55 -17.62
N ASP A 19 0.42 -10.48 -16.88
CA ASP A 19 1.58 -10.29 -16.02
C ASP A 19 1.53 -8.97 -15.21
N CYS A 20 0.45 -8.80 -14.45
CA CYS A 20 0.22 -7.55 -13.74
C CYS A 20 -0.46 -7.73 -12.39
N TRP A 21 -0.34 -6.70 -11.55
CA TRP A 21 -0.98 -6.64 -10.24
C TRP A 21 -2.11 -5.62 -10.23
N TYR A 22 -3.23 -6.00 -9.61
CA TYR A 22 -4.34 -5.14 -9.30
C TYR A 22 -4.43 -4.90 -7.79
N PHE A 23 -4.65 -3.66 -7.42
CA PHE A 23 -4.81 -3.20 -6.05
C PHE A 23 -6.14 -2.51 -5.90
N GLU A 24 -6.94 -2.95 -4.93
CA GLU A 24 -8.18 -2.30 -4.55
C GLU A 24 -8.22 -2.12 -3.04
N SER A 25 -8.56 -0.92 -2.56
CA SER A 25 -8.57 -0.67 -1.12
C SER A 25 -9.43 0.52 -0.73
N ASN A 26 -10.24 0.35 0.30
CA ASN A 26 -10.84 1.43 1.08
C ASN A 26 -10.17 1.61 2.47
N VAL A 27 -9.12 0.84 2.76
CA VAL A 27 -8.35 0.98 4.01
C VAL A 27 -7.46 2.21 3.89
N ARG A 28 -7.79 3.27 4.64
CA ARG A 28 -7.11 4.59 4.60
C ARG A 28 -5.57 4.52 4.55
N ARG A 29 -4.97 3.63 5.35
CA ARG A 29 -3.50 3.46 5.40
C ARG A 29 -2.94 2.88 4.11
N HIS A 30 -3.66 1.95 3.47
CA HIS A 30 -3.26 1.32 2.21
C HIS A 30 -3.51 2.25 1.04
N VAL A 31 -4.67 2.93 1.00
CA VAL A 31 -4.95 4.02 0.05
C VAL A 31 -3.81 5.03 0.02
N THR A 32 -3.40 5.53 1.20
CA THR A 32 -2.29 6.50 1.29
C THR A 32 -0.97 5.96 0.74
N LYS A 33 -0.68 4.67 0.92
CA LYS A 33 0.55 4.05 0.39
C LYS A 33 0.50 3.94 -1.14
N ILE A 34 -0.63 3.51 -1.68
CA ILE A 34 -0.85 3.40 -3.13
C ILE A 34 -0.69 4.78 -3.76
N LEU A 35 -1.37 5.81 -3.23
CA LEU A 35 -1.29 7.17 -3.73
C LEU A 35 0.12 7.80 -3.64
N LYS A 36 0.93 7.42 -2.65
CA LYS A 36 2.35 7.86 -2.59
C LYS A 36 3.21 7.26 -3.69
N MET A 37 2.82 6.11 -4.22
CA MET A 37 3.51 5.40 -5.30
C MET A 37 2.72 5.51 -6.61
N GLU A 38 1.87 6.53 -6.77
CA GLU A 38 1.00 6.68 -7.94
C GLU A 38 1.75 6.61 -9.27
N HIS A 39 2.97 7.15 -9.32
CA HIS A 39 3.86 7.09 -10.49
C HIS A 39 4.29 5.68 -10.92
N ALA A 40 4.19 4.68 -10.03
CA ALA A 40 4.55 3.30 -10.34
C ALA A 40 3.42 2.55 -11.08
N PHE A 41 2.18 3.02 -10.94
CA PHE A 41 1.01 2.36 -11.50
C PHE A 41 0.72 2.84 -12.91
N GLU A 42 0.31 1.93 -13.79
CA GLU A 42 -0.16 2.23 -15.13
C GLU A 42 -1.46 3.03 -15.09
N SER A 43 -2.36 2.67 -14.16
CA SER A 43 -3.63 3.35 -13.93
C SER A 43 -3.96 3.43 -12.46
N VAL A 44 -4.57 4.55 -12.04
CA VAL A 44 -5.08 4.78 -10.69
C VAL A 44 -6.45 5.46 -10.76
N GLU A 45 -7.49 4.74 -10.38
CA GLU A 45 -8.84 5.26 -10.18
C GLU A 45 -9.05 5.58 -8.70
N LYS A 46 -9.69 6.71 -8.41
CA LYS A 46 -9.90 7.21 -7.05
C LYS A 46 -11.35 7.59 -6.85
N GLU A 47 -11.93 7.12 -5.76
CA GLU A 47 -13.21 7.62 -5.28
C GLU A 47 -12.97 8.66 -4.19
N LEU A 48 -13.56 9.84 -4.36
CA LEU A 48 -13.39 10.98 -3.46
C LEU A 48 -14.70 11.27 -2.73
N GLU A 49 -14.62 11.50 -1.43
CA GLU A 49 -15.70 12.05 -0.62
C GLU A 49 -15.16 13.19 0.23
N ASN A 50 -15.78 14.37 0.16
CA ASN A 50 -15.34 15.56 0.90
C ASN A 50 -13.85 15.89 0.68
N ASN A 51 -13.36 15.74 -0.56
CA ASN A 51 -11.95 15.85 -0.96
C ASN A 51 -10.99 14.78 -0.37
N PHE A 52 -11.51 13.77 0.32
CA PHE A 52 -10.72 12.64 0.79
C PHE A 52 -10.88 11.45 -0.15
N CYS A 53 -9.76 10.85 -0.56
CA CYS A 53 -9.79 9.59 -1.29
C CYS A 53 -10.18 8.46 -0.33
N ILE A 54 -11.38 7.92 -0.53
CA ILE A 54 -11.99 6.89 0.32
C ILE A 54 -11.77 5.48 -0.23
N TYR A 55 -11.54 5.35 -1.54
CA TYR A 55 -11.26 4.10 -2.21
C TYR A 55 -10.30 4.34 -3.39
N VAL A 56 -9.43 3.36 -3.65
CA VAL A 56 -8.51 3.38 -4.78
C VAL A 56 -8.53 2.03 -5.49
N ARG A 57 -8.49 2.07 -6.82
CA ARG A 57 -8.16 0.94 -7.68
C ARG A 57 -6.92 1.29 -8.50
N ALA A 58 -5.94 0.42 -8.55
CA ALA A 58 -4.71 0.67 -9.30
C ALA A 58 -4.20 -0.60 -10.01
N LYS A 59 -3.57 -0.42 -11.16
CA LYS A 59 -2.93 -1.47 -11.96
C LYS A 59 -1.42 -1.23 -12.03
N LEU A 60 -0.63 -2.26 -11.73
CA LEU A 60 0.82 -2.26 -11.86
C LEU A 60 1.24 -3.33 -12.88
N SER A 61 1.77 -2.90 -14.01
CA SER A 61 2.31 -3.76 -15.07
C SER A 61 3.82 -3.64 -15.25
N ASN A 62 4.44 -2.56 -14.76
CA ASN A 62 5.91 -2.43 -14.79
C ASN A 62 6.55 -3.26 -13.66
N LEU A 63 6.77 -4.56 -13.92
CA LEU A 63 7.38 -5.49 -12.98
C LEU A 63 8.92 -5.54 -13.06
N ASP A 64 9.51 -4.85 -14.03
CA ASP A 64 10.96 -4.70 -14.17
C ASP A 64 11.51 -3.72 -13.12
N ASP A 65 10.82 -2.58 -12.92
CA ASP A 65 11.23 -1.54 -11.97
C ASP A 65 10.62 -1.73 -10.58
N PHE A 66 9.48 -2.41 -10.47
CA PHE A 66 8.72 -2.54 -9.23
C PHE A 66 8.39 -3.98 -8.89
N SER A 67 8.43 -4.32 -7.60
CA SER A 67 8.10 -5.67 -7.11
C SER A 67 7.00 -5.65 -6.06
N VAL A 68 6.14 -6.66 -6.13
CA VAL A 68 5.03 -6.90 -5.20
C VAL A 68 5.17 -8.29 -4.61
N SER A 69 4.82 -8.44 -3.34
CA SER A 69 4.91 -9.72 -2.63
C SER A 69 3.66 -9.92 -1.78
N PRO A 70 2.67 -10.71 -2.23
CA PRO A 70 1.48 -11.00 -1.44
C PRO A 70 1.74 -12.08 -0.38
N PHE A 71 2.84 -12.83 -0.51
CA PHE A 71 3.13 -13.96 0.35
C PHE A 71 3.74 -13.54 1.68
N VAL A 72 3.41 -14.29 2.72
CA VAL A 72 3.90 -14.07 4.08
C VAL A 72 5.43 -14.21 4.09
N LYS A 73 6.11 -13.18 4.59
CA LYS A 73 7.56 -13.17 4.80
C LYS A 73 7.88 -13.25 6.29
N ASN A 74 8.92 -14.03 6.62
CA ASN A 74 9.43 -14.08 7.99
C ASN A 74 9.89 -12.68 8.41
N LYS A 75 9.38 -12.19 9.54
CA LYS A 75 9.89 -10.94 10.13
C LYS A 75 11.31 -11.18 10.60
N ARG A 76 12.25 -10.36 10.12
CA ARG A 76 13.62 -10.34 10.65
C ARG A 76 13.55 -10.15 12.16
N LYS A 77 14.11 -11.10 12.93
CA LYS A 77 14.28 -10.92 14.37
C LYS A 77 15.33 -9.83 14.57
N MET A 78 14.87 -8.64 14.91
CA MET A 78 15.74 -7.49 15.20
C MET A 78 16.16 -7.54 16.67
N THR A 79 17.44 -7.31 16.93
CA THR A 79 17.93 -7.15 18.31
C THR A 79 17.38 -5.85 18.91
N GLU A 80 17.30 -5.78 20.24
CA GLU A 80 16.72 -4.63 20.93
C GLU A 80 17.44 -3.31 20.60
N LYS A 81 18.77 -3.37 20.40
CA LYS A 81 19.58 -2.24 19.91
C LYS A 81 19.12 -1.75 18.54
N GLN A 82 18.82 -2.66 17.60
CA GLN A 82 18.38 -2.28 16.26
C GLN A 82 16.97 -1.68 16.25
N LYS A 83 16.07 -2.13 17.15
CA LYS A 83 14.75 -1.51 17.32
C LYS A 83 14.86 -0.07 17.81
N GLN A 84 15.72 0.18 18.81
CA GLN A 84 15.92 1.52 19.36
C GLN A 84 16.48 2.50 18.33
N VAL A 85 17.40 2.06 17.47
CA VAL A 85 17.94 2.88 16.37
C VAL A 85 16.83 3.27 15.39
N LEU A 86 15.97 2.31 15.01
CA LEU A 86 14.87 2.55 14.08
C LEU A 86 13.82 3.53 14.66
N GLU A 87 13.53 3.41 15.95
CA GLU A 87 12.57 4.28 16.64
C GLU A 87 13.09 5.71 16.76
N LYS A 88 14.38 5.88 17.06
CA LYS A 88 15.04 7.19 17.07
C LYS A 88 15.00 7.84 15.68
N ALA A 89 15.29 7.09 14.62
CA ALA A 89 15.22 7.59 13.24
C ALA A 89 13.79 7.99 12.83
N ARG A 90 12.76 7.26 13.27
CA ARG A 90 11.36 7.66 13.02
C ARG A 90 10.99 8.97 13.72
N LYS A 91 11.44 9.16 14.95
CA LYS A 91 11.17 10.38 15.74
C LYS A 91 11.86 11.62 15.18
N SER A 92 13.02 11.47 14.53
CA SER A 92 13.74 12.60 13.92
C SER A 92 13.14 13.07 12.59
N ILE A 93 12.45 12.19 11.85
CA ILE A 93 11.78 12.53 10.58
C ILE A 93 10.42 13.23 10.82
N LEU A 94 9.88 13.14 12.04
CA LEU A 94 8.60 13.71 12.46
C LEU A 94 8.71 15.07 13.17
N ARG A 95 9.92 15.65 13.25
CA ARG A 95 10.18 17.02 13.72
C ARG A 95 10.49 17.92 12.55
#